data_AF-A0A356Z927-F1
#
_entry.id   AF-A0A356Z927-F1
#
_cell.length_a   1.000
_cell.length_b   1.000
_cell.length_c   1.000
_cell.angle_alpha   90.00
_cell.angle_beta   90.00
_cell.angle_gamma   90.00
#
_symmetry.space_group_name_H-M   'P 1'
#
loop_
_entity.id
_entity.type
_entity.pdbx_description
1 polymer ?
#
loop_
_entity_poly.entity_id
_entity_poly.type
_entity_poly.pdbx_seq_one_letter_code
_entity_poly.pdbx_strand_id
1 'polypeptide(L)'
;HYQKNLGNEDKATVMRYIPDTTAPFLTPGGVNRSSDSAATVSFNSDEEGQYYYEVVAEGAAEPALDTSGPGPACVFGDQTIALTSLTAGSWDIYIKVKDDSGNVSNVISMTIPALMAGIPNLTATAGSGRVHLNWTPVVGSVSYSVYQSMTSGTYGSALDSVASSVYSYDVTGLTNNTTYYFMVSALDSYGNTADSNEASATPRRHSGGSSSKSNPTVTTGEATSINETTATLQGKIESDGNSTITEYGFMYGKDKNSLTNKAKAGTGNHRGNFTCGLSGLEAGATYYYKAYAQADDDILYGGVLGFTTEKAVQPEPEPEPEEKQMFSDVPDTHWAYASINQLCQKGAVNGYKDGSFRPDAPITRAEFITILVKALNLKAAATTPNFSDTAGHWAQENIAAASSLGIAGGYTDGGFKPDALITREQMAVMAVKAAGVTTGFGETAFADNDQISFWAQGSVLAAVDADIMTGYPDNTFRPQGNATRAEAVCIIAKLKRSQNLYP
;
A
#
# COMPACT_ATOMS: atom_id res chain seq x y z
N HIS A 1 43.31 50.28 -4.20
CA HIS A 1 43.71 51.69 -4.00
C HIS A 1 42.48 52.58 -4.07
N TYR A 2 42.04 53.09 -2.91
CA TYR A 2 41.56 54.45 -2.61
C TYR A 2 40.75 54.35 -1.32
N GLN A 3 41.33 54.79 -0.21
CA GLN A 3 40.55 55.22 0.94
C GLN A 3 40.04 56.64 0.65
N LYS A 4 38.76 56.86 0.91
CA LYS A 4 38.24 58.19 1.26
C LYS A 4 37.26 58.00 2.42
N ASN A 5 37.63 58.54 3.57
CA ASN A 5 36.79 58.65 4.75
C ASN A 5 35.50 59.41 4.43
N LEU A 6 34.35 58.78 4.70
CA LEU A 6 33.11 59.46 5.06
C LEU A 6 32.53 58.69 6.27
N GLY A 7 32.18 59.44 7.31
CA GLY A 7 31.64 58.93 8.56
C GLY A 7 30.22 58.38 8.39
N ASN A 8 29.81 57.61 9.40
CA ASN A 8 28.49 57.02 9.63
C ASN A 8 27.33 57.60 8.79
N GLU A 9 26.87 56.80 7.83
CA GLU A 9 25.48 56.34 7.57
C GLU A 9 25.43 55.82 6.12
N ASP A 10 24.64 54.78 5.88
CA ASP A 10 24.46 54.06 4.61
C ASP A 10 25.64 53.19 4.13
N LYS A 11 25.73 51.99 4.71
CA LYS A 11 26.25 50.83 3.97
C LYS A 11 25.29 50.58 2.80
N ALA A 12 25.66 51.01 1.59
CA ALA A 12 24.98 50.57 0.39
C ALA A 12 25.10 49.05 0.28
N THR A 13 24.03 48.33 0.62
CA THR A 13 23.90 46.90 0.33
C THR A 13 23.85 46.76 -1.19
N VAL A 14 24.96 46.33 -1.78
CA VAL A 14 24.95 45.84 -3.16
C VAL A 14 24.19 44.52 -3.14
N MET A 15 22.87 44.58 -3.33
CA MET A 15 22.05 43.40 -3.63
C MET A 15 22.54 42.87 -4.98
N ARG A 16 23.44 41.89 -4.95
CA ARG A 16 23.72 41.08 -6.14
C ARG A 16 22.45 40.31 -6.43
N TYR A 17 21.75 40.68 -7.50
CA TYR A 17 20.70 39.85 -8.08
C TYR A 17 21.33 38.50 -8.44
N ILE A 18 20.96 37.47 -7.68
CA ILE A 18 21.27 36.08 -8.04
C ILE A 18 20.12 35.68 -8.97
N PRO A 19 20.37 35.46 -10.27
CA PRO A 19 19.32 35.01 -11.17
C PRO A 19 18.79 33.67 -10.66
N ASP A 20 17.47 33.55 -10.60
CA ASP A 20 16.86 32.27 -10.30
C ASP A 20 17.13 31.29 -11.43
N THR A 21 17.61 30.10 -11.07
CA THR A 21 17.97 29.04 -12.00
C THR A 21 17.27 27.73 -11.65
N THR A 22 16.38 27.76 -10.66
CA THR A 22 15.64 26.60 -10.18
C THR A 22 14.36 26.51 -10.97
N ALA A 23 14.02 25.32 -11.46
CA ALA A 23 12.73 25.10 -12.09
C ALA A 23 11.69 24.73 -11.02
N PRO A 24 10.41 25.12 -11.22
CA PRO A 24 9.33 24.70 -10.34
C PRO A 24 9.26 23.17 -10.21
N PHE A 25 8.97 22.70 -9.00
CA PHE A 25 8.63 21.32 -8.70
C PHE A 25 7.12 21.13 -8.59
N LEU A 26 6.61 20.10 -9.28
CA LEU A 26 5.17 19.82 -9.34
C LEU A 26 4.83 18.50 -8.66
N THR A 27 3.71 18.48 -7.94
CA THR A 27 3.13 17.25 -7.36
C THR A 27 1.74 16.99 -7.94
N PRO A 28 1.46 15.78 -8.47
CA PRO A 28 0.11 15.39 -8.90
C PRO A 28 -0.91 15.49 -7.76
N GLY A 29 -2.10 16.00 -8.06
CA GLY A 29 -3.23 16.08 -7.14
C GLY A 29 -4.30 15.04 -7.43
N GLY A 30 -5.57 15.45 -7.35
CA GLY A 30 -6.73 14.62 -7.57
C GLY A 30 -7.34 14.79 -8.96
N VAL A 31 -8.03 13.76 -9.42
CA VAL A 31 -8.81 13.78 -10.66
C VAL A 31 -10.27 13.49 -10.35
N ASN A 32 -11.17 14.32 -10.86
CA ASN A 32 -12.61 14.12 -10.74
C ASN A 32 -13.29 14.33 -12.08
N ARG A 33 -13.84 13.25 -12.67
CA ARG A 33 -14.54 13.31 -13.95
C ARG A 33 -16.03 13.49 -13.72
N SER A 34 -16.58 14.63 -14.15
CA SER A 34 -17.99 14.98 -13.96
C SER A 34 -18.89 14.57 -15.12
N SER A 35 -18.33 14.41 -16.32
CA SER A 35 -19.05 13.94 -17.51
C SER A 35 -18.09 13.37 -18.56
N ASP A 36 -18.62 12.86 -19.67
CA ASP A 36 -17.80 12.45 -20.80
C ASP A 36 -17.01 13.60 -21.42
N SER A 37 -17.47 14.84 -21.24
CA SER A 37 -16.82 16.04 -21.77
C SER A 37 -16.05 16.85 -20.75
N ALA A 38 -16.20 16.58 -19.45
CA ALA A 38 -15.65 17.42 -18.41
C ALA A 38 -15.01 16.65 -17.24
N ALA A 39 -13.87 17.17 -16.78
CA ALA A 39 -13.16 16.72 -15.60
C ALA A 39 -12.42 17.90 -14.94
N THR A 40 -12.14 17.77 -13.64
CA THR A 40 -11.19 18.63 -12.93
C THR A 40 -9.97 17.81 -12.54
N VAL A 41 -8.80 18.43 -12.71
CA VAL A 41 -7.51 17.85 -12.36
C VAL A 41 -6.79 18.86 -11.48
N SER A 42 -6.31 18.45 -10.31
CA SER A 42 -5.49 19.30 -9.47
C SER A 42 -4.03 18.87 -9.47
N PHE A 43 -3.15 19.84 -9.22
CA PHE A 43 -1.72 19.63 -9.01
C PHE A 43 -1.20 20.75 -8.09
N ASN A 44 -0.06 20.55 -7.44
CA ASN A 44 0.58 21.55 -6.60
C ASN A 44 1.87 22.04 -7.26
N SER A 45 2.16 23.34 -7.16
CA SER A 45 3.43 23.96 -7.59
C SER A 45 4.11 24.61 -6.39
N ASP A 46 5.42 24.44 -6.25
CA ASP A 46 6.22 25.10 -5.20
C ASP A 46 6.68 26.52 -5.59
N GLU A 47 6.35 26.97 -6.79
CA GLU A 47 6.68 28.30 -7.31
C GLU A 47 5.51 28.88 -8.13
N GLU A 48 5.44 30.22 -8.18
CA GLU A 48 4.52 30.94 -9.04
C GLU A 48 5.03 30.96 -10.50
N GLY A 49 4.12 31.06 -11.47
CA GLY A 49 4.49 31.11 -12.87
C GLY A 49 3.31 30.94 -13.81
N GLN A 50 3.51 30.20 -14.89
CA GLN A 50 2.49 29.85 -15.86
C GLN A 50 2.49 28.35 -16.10
N TYR A 51 1.32 27.72 -16.10
CA TYR A 51 1.21 26.29 -16.37
C TYR A 51 0.81 26.02 -17.82
N TYR A 52 1.20 24.85 -18.32
CA TYR A 52 0.95 24.37 -19.67
C TYR A 52 0.54 22.91 -19.57
N TYR A 53 -0.48 22.52 -20.31
CA TYR A 53 -0.93 21.14 -20.30
C TYR A 53 -1.44 20.69 -21.66
N GLU A 54 -1.39 19.38 -21.86
CA GLU A 54 -1.96 18.71 -23.02
C GLU A 54 -2.62 17.42 -22.56
N VAL A 55 -3.74 17.08 -23.19
CA VAL A 55 -4.53 15.88 -22.86
C VAL A 55 -4.57 14.99 -24.08
N VAL A 56 -4.16 13.74 -23.91
CA VAL A 56 -4.09 12.72 -24.96
C VAL A 56 -4.84 11.47 -24.53
N ALA A 57 -5.21 10.61 -25.48
CA ALA A 57 -5.85 9.34 -25.14
C ALA A 57 -4.92 8.50 -24.26
N GLU A 58 -5.49 7.74 -23.31
CA GLU A 58 -4.70 6.90 -22.40
C GLU A 58 -3.74 5.97 -23.18
N GLY A 59 -2.46 5.97 -22.78
CA GLY A 59 -1.43 5.15 -23.40
C GLY A 59 -0.89 5.68 -24.74
N ALA A 60 -1.30 6.86 -25.18
CA ALA A 60 -0.63 7.58 -26.26
C ALA A 60 0.78 8.02 -25.86
N ALA A 61 1.62 8.35 -26.84
CA ALA A 61 2.96 8.87 -26.58
C ALA A 61 2.89 10.21 -25.84
N GLU A 62 3.82 10.43 -24.90
CA GLU A 62 3.94 11.69 -24.16
C GLU A 62 4.08 12.89 -25.13
N PRO A 63 3.21 13.90 -25.04
CA PRO A 63 3.24 15.06 -25.91
C PRO A 63 4.37 16.03 -25.53
N ALA A 64 4.89 16.75 -26.53
CA ALA A 64 5.84 17.83 -26.29
C ALA A 64 5.10 19.13 -25.94
N LEU A 65 5.06 19.47 -24.64
CA LEU A 65 4.43 20.71 -24.16
C LEU A 65 5.22 21.95 -24.58
N ASP A 66 4.59 22.81 -25.40
CA ASP A 66 5.15 24.11 -25.81
C ASP A 66 4.92 25.18 -24.74
N THR A 67 6.01 25.70 -24.17
CA THR A 67 6.01 26.76 -23.15
C THR A 67 6.42 28.12 -23.70
N SER A 68 6.53 28.28 -25.03
CA SER A 68 7.00 29.52 -25.66
C SER A 68 5.97 30.66 -25.63
N GLY A 69 4.67 30.34 -25.62
CA GLY A 69 3.56 31.27 -25.50
C GLY A 69 3.14 31.57 -24.05
N PRO A 70 2.18 32.49 -23.83
CA PRO A 70 1.60 32.72 -22.51
C PRO A 70 0.70 31.53 -22.08
N GLY A 71 0.90 31.03 -20.88
CA GLY A 71 0.03 30.05 -20.21
C GLY A 71 -0.87 30.71 -19.15
N PRO A 72 -1.88 30.00 -18.61
CA PRO A 72 -2.63 30.49 -17.45
C PRO A 72 -1.71 30.63 -16.23
N ALA A 73 -2.04 31.58 -15.35
CA ALA A 73 -1.27 31.83 -14.14
C ALA A 73 -1.29 30.61 -13.21
N CYS A 74 -0.13 30.26 -12.68
CA CYS A 74 0.10 29.28 -11.65
C CYS A 74 0.52 30.03 -10.38
N VAL A 75 -0.16 29.78 -9.25
CA VAL A 75 0.26 30.32 -7.95
C VAL A 75 1.02 29.25 -7.16
N PHE A 76 1.74 29.67 -6.12
CA PHE A 76 2.28 28.76 -5.13
C PHE A 76 1.14 27.95 -4.49
N GLY A 77 1.30 26.64 -4.45
CA GLY A 77 0.32 25.70 -3.91
C GLY A 77 -0.60 25.09 -4.96
N ASP A 78 -1.83 24.75 -4.52
CA ASP A 78 -2.75 23.93 -5.30
C ASP A 78 -3.38 24.69 -6.48
N GLN A 79 -3.25 24.12 -7.66
CA GLN A 79 -3.88 24.52 -8.91
C GLN A 79 -4.99 23.53 -9.27
N THR A 80 -6.01 24.01 -9.99
CA THR A 80 -7.05 23.15 -10.57
C THR A 80 -7.30 23.52 -12.02
N ILE A 81 -7.11 22.53 -12.90
CA ILE A 81 -7.40 22.62 -14.33
C ILE A 81 -8.81 22.08 -14.57
N ALA A 82 -9.67 22.90 -15.17
CA ALA A 82 -10.99 22.48 -15.64
C ALA A 82 -10.92 22.11 -17.12
N LEU A 83 -11.18 20.84 -17.43
CA LEU A 83 -11.26 20.30 -18.78
C LEU A 83 -12.73 20.27 -19.20
N THR A 84 -13.04 20.77 -20.40
CA THR A 84 -14.44 20.91 -20.88
C THR A 84 -14.68 20.35 -22.28
N SER A 85 -13.65 19.79 -22.91
CA SER A 85 -13.68 19.29 -24.30
C SER A 85 -13.20 17.84 -24.42
N LEU A 86 -13.34 17.06 -23.35
CA LEU A 86 -13.03 15.62 -23.39
C LEU A 86 -14.08 14.88 -24.25
N THR A 87 -13.76 13.64 -24.61
CA THR A 87 -14.76 12.69 -25.11
C THR A 87 -14.74 11.41 -24.27
N ALA A 88 -15.74 10.55 -24.48
CA ALA A 88 -15.84 9.27 -23.78
C ALA A 88 -14.57 8.44 -23.95
N GLY A 89 -14.15 7.77 -22.87
CA GLY A 89 -12.89 7.03 -22.80
C GLY A 89 -11.95 7.59 -21.75
N SER A 90 -10.84 6.88 -21.54
CA SER A 90 -9.77 7.27 -20.63
C SER A 90 -8.75 8.16 -21.31
N TRP A 91 -8.18 9.09 -20.55
CA TRP A 91 -7.24 10.09 -21.05
C TRP A 91 -6.06 10.23 -20.10
N ASP A 92 -4.93 10.68 -20.60
CA ASP A 92 -3.80 11.13 -19.80
C ASP A 92 -3.61 12.63 -20.00
N ILE A 93 -3.41 13.37 -18.90
CA ILE A 93 -3.02 14.78 -18.92
C ILE A 93 -1.56 14.92 -18.52
N TYR A 94 -0.83 15.75 -19.26
CA TYR A 94 0.56 16.09 -19.00
C TYR A 94 0.66 17.57 -18.66
N ILE A 95 1.41 17.93 -17.61
CA ILE A 95 1.45 19.30 -17.07
C ILE A 95 2.90 19.74 -16.84
N LYS A 96 3.21 21.00 -17.18
CA LYS A 96 4.45 21.72 -16.83
C LYS A 96 4.14 23.11 -16.29
N VAL A 97 5.06 23.66 -15.51
CA VAL A 97 5.03 25.07 -15.08
C VAL A 97 6.34 25.74 -15.50
N LYS A 98 6.24 26.99 -15.96
CA LYS A 98 7.37 27.88 -16.22
C LYS A 98 7.28 29.05 -15.25
N ASP A 99 8.33 29.30 -14.47
CA ASP A 99 8.39 30.43 -13.55
C ASP A 99 8.56 31.77 -14.30
N ASP A 100 8.55 32.88 -13.56
CA ASP A 100 8.78 34.23 -14.10
C ASP A 100 10.23 34.46 -14.58
N SER A 101 11.17 33.62 -14.15
CA SER A 101 12.59 33.65 -14.54
C SER A 101 12.87 32.84 -15.83
N GLY A 102 11.88 32.10 -16.32
CA GLY A 102 11.94 31.27 -17.52
C GLY A 102 12.37 29.81 -17.29
N ASN A 103 12.55 29.36 -16.05
CA ASN A 103 12.86 27.97 -15.71
C ASN A 103 11.61 27.10 -15.86
N VAL A 104 11.75 25.91 -16.45
CA VAL A 104 10.62 25.02 -16.79
C VAL A 104 10.72 23.73 -15.99
N SER A 105 9.62 23.36 -15.33
CA SER A 105 9.51 22.13 -14.53
C SER A 105 9.70 20.85 -15.36
N ASN A 106 9.92 19.74 -14.65
CA ASN A 106 9.66 18.42 -15.22
C ASN A 106 8.17 18.25 -15.54
N VAL A 107 7.84 17.38 -16.50
CA VAL A 107 6.44 17.02 -16.79
C VAL A 107 5.92 16.12 -15.68
N ILE A 108 4.70 16.39 -15.21
CA ILE A 108 3.91 15.41 -14.44
C ILE A 108 2.77 14.88 -15.31
N SER A 109 2.35 13.64 -15.08
CA SER A 109 1.19 13.04 -15.75
C SER A 109 0.19 12.45 -14.77
N MET A 110 -1.08 12.46 -15.16
CA MET A 110 -2.18 11.85 -14.43
C MET A 110 -3.15 11.19 -15.41
N THR A 111 -3.66 10.01 -15.04
CA THR A 111 -4.71 9.34 -15.80
C THR A 111 -6.08 9.85 -15.32
N ILE A 112 -6.96 10.09 -16.29
CA ILE A 112 -8.37 10.45 -16.13
C ILE A 112 -9.19 9.26 -16.60
N PRO A 113 -9.55 8.31 -15.70
CA PRO A 113 -10.34 7.14 -16.06
C PRO A 113 -11.66 7.51 -16.76
N ALA A 114 -12.06 6.69 -17.74
CA ALA A 114 -13.39 6.82 -18.35
C ALA A 114 -14.50 6.73 -17.28
N LEU A 115 -15.59 7.47 -17.48
CA LEU A 115 -16.83 7.17 -16.78
C LEU A 115 -17.39 5.83 -17.29
N MET A 116 -18.20 5.20 -16.45
CA MET A 116 -18.88 3.97 -16.82
C MET A 116 -19.79 4.18 -18.02
N ALA A 117 -19.61 3.38 -19.07
CA ALA A 117 -20.40 3.47 -20.30
C ALA A 117 -21.30 2.24 -20.46
N GLY A 118 -22.60 2.44 -20.22
CA GLY A 118 -23.63 1.41 -20.35
C GLY A 118 -23.91 0.65 -19.06
N ILE A 119 -24.68 -0.42 -19.18
CA ILE A 119 -25.05 -1.33 -18.09
C ILE A 119 -24.67 -2.77 -18.46
N PRO A 120 -24.37 -3.64 -17.49
CA PRO A 120 -24.16 -5.05 -17.78
C PRO A 120 -25.46 -5.70 -18.30
N ASN A 121 -25.36 -6.55 -19.32
CA ASN A 121 -26.50 -7.36 -19.78
C ASN A 121 -26.39 -8.76 -19.18
N LEU A 122 -27.21 -9.05 -18.18
CA LEU A 122 -27.17 -10.27 -17.38
C LEU A 122 -28.06 -11.36 -17.97
N THR A 123 -27.52 -12.57 -18.03
CA THR A 123 -28.23 -13.80 -18.38
C THR A 123 -28.09 -14.83 -17.26
N ALA A 124 -29.11 -15.67 -17.08
CA ALA A 124 -29.18 -16.68 -16.04
C ALA A 124 -29.56 -18.03 -16.63
N THR A 125 -28.68 -19.03 -16.47
CA THR A 125 -28.92 -20.39 -16.98
C THR A 125 -29.17 -21.34 -15.81
N ALA A 126 -30.37 -21.92 -15.76
CA ALA A 126 -30.77 -22.84 -14.70
C ALA A 126 -30.04 -24.19 -14.80
N GLY A 127 -29.45 -24.62 -13.69
CA GLY A 127 -29.03 -26.00 -13.45
C GLY A 127 -29.85 -26.64 -12.31
N SER A 128 -29.58 -27.90 -11.97
CA SER A 128 -30.15 -28.49 -10.74
C SER A 128 -29.43 -27.90 -9.53
N GLY A 129 -30.17 -27.21 -8.67
CA GLY A 129 -29.67 -26.61 -7.44
C GLY A 129 -28.72 -25.42 -7.62
N ARG A 130 -28.60 -24.89 -8.85
CA ARG A 130 -27.69 -23.78 -9.19
C ARG A 130 -28.23 -22.94 -10.34
N VAL A 131 -27.72 -21.72 -10.47
CA VAL A 131 -27.88 -20.85 -11.64
C VAL A 131 -26.52 -20.31 -12.03
N HIS A 132 -26.15 -20.48 -13.30
CA HIS A 132 -24.93 -19.92 -13.86
C HIS A 132 -25.25 -18.57 -14.50
N LEU A 133 -24.58 -17.52 -14.05
CA LEU A 133 -24.75 -16.15 -14.51
C LEU A 133 -23.64 -15.78 -15.48
N ASN A 134 -23.99 -15.06 -16.54
CA ASN A 134 -23.04 -14.40 -17.44
C ASN A 134 -23.52 -12.98 -17.73
N TRP A 135 -22.62 -12.01 -17.76
CA TRP A 135 -22.93 -10.64 -18.13
C TRP A 135 -21.92 -10.03 -19.11
N THR A 136 -22.32 -8.97 -19.81
CA THR A 136 -21.43 -8.25 -20.71
C THR A 136 -20.48 -7.31 -19.95
N PRO A 137 -19.23 -7.15 -20.40
CA PRO A 137 -18.30 -6.16 -19.84
C PRO A 137 -18.84 -4.74 -19.99
N VAL A 138 -18.45 -3.87 -19.05
CA VAL A 138 -18.85 -2.45 -18.99
C VAL A 138 -17.58 -1.61 -18.94
N VAL A 139 -17.37 -0.79 -19.97
CA VAL A 139 -16.20 0.09 -20.07
C VAL A 139 -16.23 1.10 -18.94
N GLY A 140 -15.08 1.37 -18.33
CA GLY A 140 -14.95 2.28 -17.18
C GLY A 140 -15.28 1.65 -15.83
N SER A 141 -15.77 0.40 -15.79
CA SER A 141 -15.97 -0.31 -14.52
C SER A 141 -14.66 -0.81 -13.91
N VAL A 142 -14.58 -0.74 -12.58
CA VAL A 142 -13.48 -1.27 -11.77
C VAL A 142 -13.88 -2.54 -11.01
N SER A 143 -15.18 -2.79 -10.82
CA SER A 143 -15.71 -4.02 -10.22
C SER A 143 -17.19 -4.27 -10.55
N TYR A 144 -17.68 -5.47 -10.21
CA TYR A 144 -19.08 -5.86 -10.27
C TYR A 144 -19.55 -6.44 -8.92
N SER A 145 -20.79 -6.13 -8.52
CA SER A 145 -21.46 -6.72 -7.37
C SER A 145 -22.62 -7.60 -7.83
N VAL A 146 -22.70 -8.84 -7.32
CA VAL A 146 -23.73 -9.83 -7.70
C VAL A 146 -24.83 -9.84 -6.65
N TYR A 147 -26.10 -9.79 -7.06
CA TYR A 147 -27.27 -9.79 -6.19
C TYR A 147 -28.21 -10.95 -6.53
N GLN A 148 -28.90 -11.46 -5.50
CA GLN A 148 -29.91 -12.50 -5.61
C GLN A 148 -31.15 -12.10 -4.81
N SER A 149 -32.33 -12.45 -5.32
CA SER A 149 -33.60 -12.33 -4.61
C SER A 149 -34.57 -13.45 -4.98
N MET A 150 -35.53 -13.71 -4.10
CA MET A 150 -36.72 -14.54 -4.41
C MET A 150 -37.92 -13.68 -4.86
N THR A 151 -37.79 -12.35 -4.76
CA THR A 151 -38.83 -11.39 -5.14
C THR A 151 -38.28 -10.49 -6.25
N SER A 152 -38.98 -10.46 -7.39
CA SER A 152 -38.64 -9.59 -8.53
C SER A 152 -38.54 -8.12 -8.12
N GLY A 153 -37.52 -7.43 -8.62
CA GLY A 153 -37.31 -5.99 -8.44
C GLY A 153 -36.88 -5.56 -7.05
N THR A 154 -36.60 -6.48 -6.12
CA THR A 154 -36.16 -6.14 -4.76
C THR A 154 -34.88 -6.91 -4.42
N TYR A 155 -33.79 -6.19 -4.17
CA TYR A 155 -32.48 -6.75 -3.85
C TYR A 155 -31.98 -6.24 -2.49
N GLY A 156 -31.38 -7.15 -1.70
CA GLY A 156 -30.74 -6.81 -0.43
C GLY A 156 -29.27 -6.50 -0.60
N SER A 157 -28.44 -6.91 0.36
CA SER A 157 -26.98 -6.82 0.23
C SER A 157 -26.46 -7.69 -0.93
N ALA A 158 -25.32 -7.28 -1.50
CA ALA A 158 -24.64 -8.06 -2.50
C ALA A 158 -24.26 -9.45 -1.94
N LEU A 159 -24.43 -10.48 -2.77
CA LEU A 159 -23.98 -11.84 -2.50
C LEU A 159 -22.45 -11.92 -2.57
N ASP A 160 -21.84 -11.22 -3.54
CA ASP A 160 -20.39 -11.18 -3.75
C ASP A 160 -19.99 -9.94 -4.56
N SER A 161 -18.69 -9.63 -4.57
CA SER A 161 -18.07 -8.59 -5.41
C SER A 161 -16.84 -9.16 -6.14
N VAL A 162 -16.79 -8.94 -7.46
CA VAL A 162 -15.76 -9.48 -8.35
C VAL A 162 -15.06 -8.36 -9.12
N ALA A 163 -13.82 -8.58 -9.54
CA ALA A 163 -13.04 -7.62 -10.32
C ALA A 163 -13.68 -7.30 -11.68
N SER A 164 -13.37 -6.15 -12.29
CA SER A 164 -13.91 -5.74 -13.61
C SER A 164 -13.54 -6.66 -14.78
N SER A 165 -12.60 -7.59 -14.58
CA SER A 165 -12.22 -8.61 -15.56
C SER A 165 -13.08 -9.89 -15.51
N VAL A 166 -14.02 -9.99 -14.55
CA VAL A 166 -14.89 -11.16 -14.35
C VAL A 166 -16.28 -10.91 -14.93
N TYR A 167 -16.76 -11.87 -15.73
CA TYR A 167 -18.02 -11.75 -16.49
C TYR A 167 -18.99 -12.91 -16.28
N SER A 168 -18.71 -13.81 -15.33
CA SER A 168 -19.55 -14.96 -15.01
C SER A 168 -19.47 -15.35 -13.53
N TYR A 169 -20.54 -15.97 -13.01
CA TYR A 169 -20.63 -16.38 -11.61
C TYR A 169 -21.63 -17.53 -11.41
N ASP A 170 -21.29 -18.55 -10.63
CA ASP A 170 -22.18 -19.67 -10.30
C ASP A 170 -22.84 -19.48 -8.93
N VAL A 171 -24.16 -19.29 -8.93
CA VAL A 171 -24.97 -19.26 -7.71
C VAL A 171 -25.42 -20.68 -7.39
N THR A 172 -24.98 -21.22 -6.26
CA THR A 172 -25.25 -22.61 -5.85
C THR A 172 -26.10 -22.67 -4.58
N GLY A 173 -26.61 -23.86 -4.24
CA GLY A 173 -27.44 -24.05 -3.04
C GLY A 173 -28.90 -23.59 -3.19
N LEU A 174 -29.37 -23.45 -4.43
CA LEU A 174 -30.72 -22.96 -4.72
C LEU A 174 -31.77 -24.08 -4.66
N THR A 175 -32.96 -23.78 -4.17
CA THR A 175 -34.09 -24.72 -4.18
C THR A 175 -34.64 -24.92 -5.58
N ASN A 176 -34.66 -26.17 -6.06
CA ASN A 176 -35.30 -26.50 -7.33
C ASN A 176 -36.81 -26.19 -7.30
N ASN A 177 -37.34 -25.74 -8.43
CA ASN A 177 -38.69 -25.23 -8.64
C ASN A 177 -39.00 -23.91 -7.92
N THR A 178 -38.01 -23.26 -7.31
CA THR A 178 -38.11 -21.87 -6.84
C THR A 178 -37.48 -20.97 -7.88
N THR A 179 -38.19 -19.94 -8.33
CA THR A 179 -37.62 -18.92 -9.22
C THR A 179 -36.79 -17.95 -8.39
N TYR A 180 -35.57 -17.68 -8.86
CA TYR A 180 -34.69 -16.66 -8.31
C TYR A 180 -34.47 -15.57 -9.34
N TYR A 181 -34.31 -14.35 -8.84
CA TYR A 181 -34.05 -13.13 -9.59
C TYR A 181 -32.65 -12.66 -9.26
N PHE A 182 -31.91 -12.21 -10.27
CA PHE A 182 -30.52 -11.81 -10.18
C PHE A 182 -30.31 -10.46 -10.85
N MET A 183 -29.40 -9.69 -10.27
CA MET A 183 -28.93 -8.41 -10.79
C MET A 183 -27.42 -8.33 -10.57
N VAL A 184 -26.70 -7.70 -11.49
CA VAL A 184 -25.29 -7.36 -11.33
C VAL A 184 -25.16 -5.86 -11.42
N SER A 185 -24.45 -5.23 -10.49
CA SER A 185 -24.18 -3.79 -10.50
C SER A 185 -22.71 -3.54 -10.79
N ALA A 186 -22.40 -2.80 -11.84
CA ALA A 186 -21.05 -2.34 -12.12
C ALA A 186 -20.72 -1.12 -11.24
N LEU A 187 -19.45 -0.93 -10.88
CA LEU A 187 -18.94 0.23 -10.11
C LEU A 187 -17.73 0.83 -10.84
N ASP A 188 -17.63 2.16 -10.93
CA ASP A 188 -16.45 2.86 -11.50
C ASP A 188 -15.54 3.47 -10.41
N SER A 189 -14.41 4.05 -10.83
CA SER A 189 -13.43 4.68 -9.92
C SER A 189 -13.95 5.92 -9.20
N TYR A 190 -15.10 6.46 -9.62
CA TYR A 190 -15.72 7.66 -9.06
C TYR A 190 -16.89 7.33 -8.12
N GLY A 191 -17.18 6.04 -7.92
CA GLY A 191 -18.24 5.57 -7.05
C GLY A 191 -19.62 5.51 -7.71
N ASN A 192 -19.72 5.73 -9.03
CA ASN A 192 -21.00 5.57 -9.73
C ASN A 192 -21.30 4.09 -9.95
N THR A 193 -22.58 3.73 -9.85
CA THR A 193 -23.06 2.36 -10.07
C THR A 193 -24.00 2.26 -11.27
N ALA A 194 -23.96 1.15 -11.98
CA ALA A 194 -24.89 0.88 -13.09
C ALA A 194 -25.42 -0.57 -13.02
N ASP A 195 -26.72 -0.68 -12.78
CA ASP A 195 -27.39 -1.97 -12.57
C ASP A 195 -27.76 -2.65 -13.89
N SER A 196 -27.60 -3.97 -13.95
CA SER A 196 -28.01 -4.78 -15.09
C SER A 196 -29.52 -4.85 -15.24
N ASN A 197 -29.99 -5.43 -16.35
CA ASN A 197 -31.33 -6.00 -16.37
C ASN A 197 -31.47 -7.08 -15.28
N GLU A 198 -32.69 -7.28 -14.80
CA GLU A 198 -33.03 -8.43 -13.99
C GLU A 198 -33.05 -9.70 -14.85
N ALA A 199 -32.33 -10.73 -14.42
CA ALA A 199 -32.40 -12.06 -15.00
C ALA A 199 -33.04 -13.01 -14.00
N SER A 200 -33.85 -13.95 -14.46
CA SER A 200 -34.43 -14.98 -13.59
C SER A 200 -34.21 -16.37 -14.13
N ALA A 201 -34.10 -17.32 -13.22
CA ALA A 201 -33.98 -18.73 -13.54
C ALA A 201 -34.69 -19.55 -12.47
N THR A 202 -35.32 -20.64 -12.89
CA THR A 202 -35.90 -21.64 -12.00
C THR A 202 -35.05 -22.89 -12.10
N PRO A 203 -34.17 -23.18 -11.11
CA PRO A 203 -33.45 -24.45 -11.03
C PRO A 203 -34.44 -25.61 -11.11
N ARG A 204 -34.19 -26.62 -11.94
CA ARG A 204 -35.08 -27.78 -12.10
C ARG A 204 -34.28 -29.05 -11.99
N ARG A 205 -34.91 -30.09 -11.43
CA ARG A 205 -34.39 -31.44 -11.56
C ARG A 205 -34.55 -31.86 -13.01
N HIS A 206 -33.54 -32.51 -13.56
CA HIS A 206 -33.64 -33.17 -14.86
C HIS A 206 -34.66 -34.32 -14.72
N SER A 207 -35.69 -34.39 -15.59
CA SER A 207 -36.78 -35.38 -15.49
C SER A 207 -36.42 -36.68 -16.24
N GLY A 208 -36.40 -37.82 -15.55
CA GLY A 208 -36.11 -39.13 -16.12
C GLY A 208 -36.71 -40.35 -15.39
N GLY A 209 -38.06 -40.49 -15.36
CA GLY A 209 -38.77 -41.78 -15.39
C GLY A 209 -38.76 -42.70 -14.14
N SER A 210 -39.94 -42.90 -13.55
CA SER A 210 -40.24 -43.74 -12.36
C SER A 210 -40.18 -45.26 -12.58
N SER A 211 -39.63 -46.02 -11.62
CA SER A 211 -40.12 -47.36 -11.23
C SER A 211 -39.67 -47.75 -9.81
N SER A 212 -40.49 -48.55 -9.13
CA SER A 212 -40.49 -48.84 -7.70
C SER A 212 -39.20 -49.48 -7.16
N LYS A 213 -38.45 -48.74 -6.34
CA LYS A 213 -37.25 -49.18 -5.63
C LYS A 213 -37.54 -49.46 -4.15
N SER A 214 -36.99 -50.57 -3.63
CA SER A 214 -36.92 -50.81 -2.18
C SER A 214 -36.04 -49.77 -1.51
N ASN A 215 -36.33 -49.39 -0.24
CA ASN A 215 -35.56 -48.40 0.52
C ASN A 215 -34.05 -48.57 0.34
N PRO A 216 -33.40 -47.72 -0.47
CA PRO A 216 -31.97 -47.75 -0.65
C PRO A 216 -31.31 -47.19 0.61
N THR A 217 -30.14 -47.70 0.97
CA THR A 217 -29.46 -47.27 2.20
C THR A 217 -28.03 -46.86 1.91
N VAL A 218 -27.77 -45.58 2.16
CA VAL A 218 -26.44 -45.00 2.24
C VAL A 218 -26.18 -44.71 3.71
N THR A 219 -25.00 -45.06 4.20
CA THR A 219 -24.60 -44.80 5.58
C THR A 219 -23.37 -43.91 5.59
N THR A 220 -23.40 -42.89 6.42
CA THR A 220 -22.26 -42.02 6.70
C THR A 220 -21.44 -42.66 7.82
N GLY A 221 -20.16 -42.92 7.58
CA GLY A 221 -19.20 -43.38 8.58
C GLY A 221 -18.43 -42.22 9.21
N GLU A 222 -17.80 -42.47 10.35
CA GLU A 222 -17.00 -41.46 11.07
C GLU A 222 -15.81 -40.97 10.24
N ALA A 223 -15.50 -39.68 10.36
CA ALA A 223 -14.36 -39.07 9.69
C ALA A 223 -13.06 -39.56 10.34
N THR A 224 -12.01 -39.71 9.53
CA THR A 224 -10.68 -40.18 9.93
C THR A 224 -9.62 -39.25 9.37
N SER A 225 -8.36 -39.39 9.81
CA SER A 225 -7.25 -38.55 9.37
C SER A 225 -7.58 -37.04 9.44
N ILE A 226 -8.19 -36.64 10.56
CA ILE A 226 -8.58 -35.26 10.81
C ILE A 226 -7.34 -34.52 11.30
N ASN A 227 -6.92 -33.50 10.55
CA ASN A 227 -5.84 -32.59 10.92
C ASN A 227 -6.40 -31.15 10.96
N GLU A 228 -5.52 -30.15 11.04
CA GLU A 228 -5.90 -28.73 11.10
C GLU A 228 -6.70 -28.26 9.87
N THR A 229 -6.33 -28.70 8.67
CA THR A 229 -6.94 -28.21 7.41
C THR A 229 -7.46 -29.32 6.51
N THR A 230 -7.44 -30.57 6.98
CA THR A 230 -7.81 -31.75 6.19
C THR A 230 -8.59 -32.77 7.02
N ALA A 231 -9.42 -33.59 6.36
CA ALA A 231 -10.10 -34.73 6.95
C ALA A 231 -10.47 -35.76 5.88
N THR A 232 -10.62 -37.03 6.24
CA THR A 232 -11.11 -38.08 5.34
C THR A 232 -12.50 -38.54 5.76
N LEU A 233 -13.50 -38.33 4.90
CA LEU A 233 -14.86 -38.78 5.13
C LEU A 233 -15.05 -40.22 4.66
N GLN A 234 -15.88 -40.99 5.36
CA GLN A 234 -16.18 -42.39 5.06
C GLN A 234 -17.67 -42.61 4.86
N GLY A 235 -18.04 -43.46 3.92
CA GLY A 235 -19.42 -43.76 3.58
C GLY A 235 -19.54 -45.16 3.01
N LYS A 236 -20.76 -45.71 3.05
CA LYS A 236 -21.06 -47.03 2.51
C LYS A 236 -22.40 -47.02 1.81
N ILE A 237 -22.45 -47.65 0.64
CA ILE A 237 -23.68 -47.94 -0.09
C ILE A 237 -24.03 -49.40 0.18
N GLU A 238 -25.02 -49.64 1.05
CA GLU A 238 -25.42 -50.97 1.53
C GLU A 238 -26.36 -51.67 0.53
N SER A 239 -27.28 -50.90 -0.05
CA SER A 239 -28.18 -51.36 -1.11
C SER A 239 -28.54 -50.21 -2.04
N ASP A 240 -28.36 -50.45 -3.33
CA ASP A 240 -28.79 -49.57 -4.43
C ASP A 240 -30.30 -49.68 -4.72
N GLY A 241 -31.00 -50.63 -4.11
CA GLY A 241 -32.43 -50.87 -4.34
C GLY A 241 -32.77 -51.17 -5.80
N ASN A 242 -31.83 -51.72 -6.58
CA ASN A 242 -31.89 -51.92 -8.04
C ASN A 242 -31.81 -50.63 -8.90
N SER A 243 -31.25 -49.55 -8.35
CA SER A 243 -30.94 -48.32 -9.09
C SER A 243 -29.56 -48.37 -9.74
N THR A 244 -29.33 -47.60 -10.82
CA THR A 244 -27.96 -47.34 -11.28
C THR A 244 -27.38 -46.16 -10.51
N ILE A 245 -26.27 -46.39 -9.81
CA ILE A 245 -25.55 -45.29 -9.15
C ILE A 245 -24.70 -44.58 -10.18
N THR A 246 -24.87 -43.28 -10.33
CA THR A 246 -24.14 -42.47 -11.32
C THR A 246 -23.04 -41.64 -10.65
N GLU A 247 -23.22 -41.29 -9.39
CA GLU A 247 -22.26 -40.52 -8.59
C GLU A 247 -22.45 -40.81 -7.10
N TYR A 248 -21.38 -40.75 -6.33
CA TYR A 248 -21.45 -40.83 -4.87
C TYR A 248 -20.34 -39.99 -4.23
N GLY A 249 -20.58 -39.55 -3.00
CA GLY A 249 -19.69 -38.63 -2.30
C GLY A 249 -20.27 -38.14 -0.99
N PHE A 250 -19.91 -36.91 -0.60
CA PHE A 250 -20.35 -36.29 0.64
C PHE A 250 -20.84 -34.87 0.41
N MET A 251 -21.90 -34.49 1.12
CA MET A 251 -22.26 -33.09 1.34
C MET A 251 -21.68 -32.67 2.69
N TYR A 252 -21.06 -31.49 2.78
CA TYR A 252 -20.47 -30.99 4.03
C TYR A 252 -20.65 -29.48 4.19
N GLY A 253 -20.45 -28.99 5.42
CA GLY A 253 -20.61 -27.58 5.78
C GLY A 253 -20.43 -27.37 7.27
N LYS A 254 -20.40 -26.11 7.73
CA LYS A 254 -20.29 -25.80 9.18
C LYS A 254 -21.63 -25.74 9.89
N ASP A 255 -22.72 -25.58 9.15
CA ASP A 255 -24.07 -25.64 9.68
C ASP A 255 -24.62 -27.07 9.51
N LYS A 256 -24.96 -27.72 10.62
CA LYS A 256 -25.54 -29.07 10.65
C LYS A 256 -26.83 -29.17 9.81
N ASN A 257 -27.57 -28.08 9.69
CA ASN A 257 -28.84 -28.02 8.97
C ASN A 257 -28.68 -27.58 7.51
N SER A 258 -27.49 -27.12 7.10
CA SER A 258 -27.21 -26.60 5.76
C SER A 258 -25.85 -27.07 5.24
N LEU A 259 -25.86 -28.20 4.52
CA LEU A 259 -24.67 -28.83 3.94
C LEU A 259 -24.64 -28.57 2.43
N THR A 260 -24.04 -27.45 2.02
CA THR A 260 -24.05 -26.97 0.62
C THR A 260 -22.80 -27.39 -0.17
N ASN A 261 -21.68 -27.64 0.50
CA ASN A 261 -20.45 -28.04 -0.18
C ASN A 261 -20.53 -29.53 -0.57
N LYS A 262 -20.05 -29.86 -1.77
CA LYS A 262 -20.14 -31.21 -2.33
C LYS A 262 -18.75 -31.75 -2.65
N ALA A 263 -18.37 -32.85 -2.01
CA ALA A 263 -17.13 -33.57 -2.23
C ALA A 263 -17.42 -34.90 -2.94
N LYS A 264 -17.06 -35.00 -4.22
CA LYS A 264 -17.33 -36.21 -5.03
C LYS A 264 -16.28 -37.28 -4.73
N ALA A 265 -16.73 -38.49 -4.37
CA ALA A 265 -15.85 -39.64 -4.14
C ALA A 265 -15.68 -40.50 -5.41
N GLY A 266 -16.71 -40.58 -6.26
CA GLY A 266 -16.62 -41.35 -7.51
C GLY A 266 -17.84 -41.23 -8.40
N THR A 267 -17.78 -41.89 -9.56
CA THR A 267 -18.82 -41.95 -10.59
C THR A 267 -19.03 -43.37 -11.07
N GLY A 268 -20.24 -43.69 -11.52
CA GLY A 268 -20.61 -45.03 -12.00
C GLY A 268 -21.08 -45.97 -10.89
N ASN A 269 -21.61 -47.13 -11.30
CA ASN A 269 -22.33 -48.03 -10.42
C ASN A 269 -21.39 -48.62 -9.35
N HIS A 270 -21.61 -48.27 -8.09
CA HIS A 270 -20.71 -48.62 -6.98
C HIS A 270 -21.50 -49.16 -5.80
N ARG A 271 -21.00 -50.23 -5.18
CA ARG A 271 -21.57 -50.81 -3.96
C ARG A 271 -20.44 -51.07 -2.97
N GLY A 272 -20.70 -50.84 -1.68
CA GLY A 272 -19.70 -50.96 -0.62
C GLY A 272 -19.12 -49.63 -0.17
N ASN A 273 -17.94 -49.68 0.44
CA ASN A 273 -17.32 -48.54 1.10
C ASN A 273 -16.75 -47.55 0.09
N PHE A 274 -16.75 -46.26 0.45
CA PHE A 274 -16.06 -45.20 -0.27
C PHE A 274 -15.57 -44.13 0.69
N THR A 275 -14.54 -43.39 0.27
CA THR A 275 -13.92 -42.34 1.08
C THR A 275 -13.66 -41.10 0.24
N CYS A 276 -13.59 -39.93 0.87
CA CYS A 276 -13.22 -38.68 0.22
C CYS A 276 -12.35 -37.82 1.15
N GLY A 277 -11.19 -37.38 0.65
CA GLY A 277 -10.35 -36.41 1.36
C GLY A 277 -10.87 -35.00 1.16
N LEU A 278 -11.00 -34.25 2.25
CA LEU A 278 -11.24 -32.82 2.27
C LEU A 278 -9.94 -32.08 2.57
N SER A 279 -9.76 -30.93 1.92
CA SER A 279 -8.63 -30.01 2.12
C SER A 279 -9.12 -28.57 2.18
N GLY A 280 -8.31 -27.67 2.75
CA GLY A 280 -8.66 -26.26 2.89
C GLY A 280 -9.73 -26.01 3.96
N LEU A 281 -9.84 -26.90 4.95
CA LEU A 281 -10.71 -26.70 6.10
C LEU A 281 -10.11 -25.66 7.05
N GLU A 282 -10.95 -24.98 7.80
CA GLU A 282 -10.50 -24.07 8.87
C GLU A 282 -10.13 -24.85 10.12
N ALA A 283 -9.02 -24.48 10.74
CA ALA A 283 -8.52 -25.14 11.93
C ALA A 283 -9.41 -24.83 13.15
N GLY A 284 -9.65 -25.85 13.98
CA GLY A 284 -10.50 -25.76 15.18
C GLY A 284 -11.99 -25.60 14.89
N ALA A 285 -12.43 -25.67 13.64
CA ALA A 285 -13.81 -25.53 13.24
C ALA A 285 -14.53 -26.88 13.21
N THR A 286 -15.80 -26.88 13.61
CA THR A 286 -16.66 -28.06 13.49
C THR A 286 -17.32 -28.08 12.12
N TYR A 287 -17.16 -29.19 11.41
CA TYR A 287 -17.82 -29.49 10.15
C TYR A 287 -18.80 -30.64 10.32
N TYR A 288 -19.95 -30.53 9.68
CA TYR A 288 -20.95 -31.57 9.55
C TYR A 288 -20.95 -32.11 8.12
N TYR A 289 -21.30 -33.38 7.96
CA TYR A 289 -21.32 -34.03 6.66
C TYR A 289 -22.30 -35.19 6.62
N LYS A 290 -22.75 -35.52 5.40
CA LYS A 290 -23.55 -36.72 5.11
C LYS A 290 -23.10 -37.34 3.80
N ALA A 291 -23.01 -38.66 3.77
CA ALA A 291 -22.79 -39.41 2.55
C ALA A 291 -23.99 -39.25 1.61
N TYR A 292 -23.75 -39.22 0.29
CA TYR A 292 -24.78 -39.28 -0.72
C TYR A 292 -24.45 -40.29 -1.82
N ALA A 293 -25.50 -40.82 -2.45
CA ALA A 293 -25.40 -41.53 -3.72
C ALA A 293 -26.52 -41.07 -4.66
N GLN A 294 -26.17 -40.66 -5.87
CA GLN A 294 -27.09 -40.37 -6.96
C GLN A 294 -27.49 -41.69 -7.61
N ALA A 295 -28.76 -42.07 -7.42
CA ALA A 295 -29.34 -43.33 -7.86
C ALA A 295 -30.48 -43.04 -8.84
N ASP A 296 -30.21 -43.19 -10.13
CA ASP A 296 -31.05 -42.66 -11.22
C ASP A 296 -31.41 -41.17 -10.97
N ASP A 297 -32.70 -40.82 -10.81
CA ASP A 297 -33.19 -39.45 -10.55
C ASP A 297 -33.15 -39.00 -9.07
N ASP A 298 -32.88 -39.92 -8.14
CA ASP A 298 -32.93 -39.68 -6.70
C ASP A 298 -31.53 -39.52 -6.09
N ILE A 299 -31.46 -38.75 -5.00
CA ILE A 299 -30.26 -38.70 -4.16
C ILE A 299 -30.58 -39.32 -2.81
N LEU A 300 -29.86 -40.39 -2.52
CA LEU A 300 -29.88 -41.08 -1.25
C LEU A 300 -28.91 -40.40 -0.31
N TYR A 301 -29.31 -40.22 0.95
CA TYR A 301 -28.46 -39.62 1.97
C TYR A 301 -28.30 -40.56 3.15
N GLY A 302 -27.08 -40.61 3.69
CA GLY A 302 -26.84 -41.13 5.03
C GLY A 302 -27.20 -40.12 6.11
N GLY A 303 -27.06 -40.56 7.37
CA GLY A 303 -27.19 -39.69 8.53
C GLY A 303 -26.14 -38.57 8.54
N VAL A 304 -26.44 -37.48 9.23
CA VAL A 304 -25.49 -36.38 9.42
C VAL A 304 -24.57 -36.70 10.58
N LEU A 305 -23.27 -36.72 10.32
CA LEU A 305 -22.23 -36.78 11.34
C LEU A 305 -21.47 -35.45 11.37
N GLY A 306 -20.63 -35.26 12.38
CA GLY A 306 -19.77 -34.09 12.50
C GLY A 306 -18.39 -34.47 13.02
N PHE A 307 -17.41 -33.68 12.64
CA PHE A 307 -16.05 -33.75 13.16
C PHE A 307 -15.53 -32.33 13.39
N THR A 308 -14.56 -32.18 14.28
CA THR A 308 -13.89 -30.91 14.54
C THR A 308 -12.46 -31.05 14.07
N THR A 309 -12.01 -30.16 13.18
CA THR A 309 -10.60 -30.11 12.78
C THR A 309 -9.75 -29.86 14.01
N GLU A 310 -8.51 -30.33 13.96
CA GLU A 310 -7.56 -29.95 14.99
C GLU A 310 -7.46 -28.43 15.01
N LYS A 311 -7.44 -27.84 16.22
CA LYS A 311 -7.08 -26.44 16.32
C LYS A 311 -5.69 -26.31 15.73
N ALA A 312 -5.45 -25.23 14.98
CA ALA A 312 -4.09 -24.82 14.71
C ALA A 312 -3.38 -24.85 16.05
N VAL A 313 -2.24 -25.52 16.14
CA VAL A 313 -1.43 -25.48 17.35
C VAL A 313 -1.07 -24.01 17.57
N GLN A 314 -1.91 -23.31 18.32
CA GLN A 314 -1.55 -22.07 18.96
C GLN A 314 -0.39 -22.48 19.86
N PRO A 315 0.79 -21.85 19.73
CA PRO A 315 1.82 -22.09 20.71
C PRO A 315 1.18 -21.86 22.09
N GLU A 316 1.20 -22.92 22.91
CA GLU A 316 1.01 -22.81 24.35
C GLU A 316 1.90 -21.63 24.82
N PRO A 317 1.49 -20.79 25.79
CA PRO A 317 2.37 -19.75 26.29
C PRO A 317 3.51 -20.41 27.07
N GLU A 318 4.49 -20.90 26.30
CA GLU A 318 5.89 -20.92 26.65
C GLU A 318 6.20 -19.52 27.23
N PRO A 319 6.98 -19.40 28.33
CA PRO A 319 7.37 -18.08 28.82
C PRO A 319 7.86 -17.30 27.62
N GLU A 320 7.22 -16.15 27.39
CA GLU A 320 7.53 -15.22 26.30
C GLU A 320 9.04 -15.28 26.08
N PRO A 321 9.54 -15.70 24.90
CA PRO A 321 10.97 -15.66 24.69
C PRO A 321 11.28 -14.18 24.87
N GLU A 322 11.99 -13.83 25.95
CA GLU A 322 12.48 -12.48 26.15
C GLU A 322 13.02 -12.07 24.78
N GLU A 323 12.32 -11.14 24.11
CA GLU A 323 12.79 -10.59 22.84
C GLU A 323 14.15 -10.04 23.22
N LYS A 324 15.22 -10.78 22.88
CA LYS A 324 16.49 -10.61 23.55
C LYS A 324 16.88 -9.16 23.33
N GLN A 325 16.71 -8.37 24.38
CA GLN A 325 16.78 -6.92 24.31
C GLN A 325 18.12 -6.61 23.66
N MET A 326 18.09 -6.06 22.44
CA MET A 326 19.30 -6.01 21.62
C MET A 326 20.41 -5.24 22.37
N PHE A 327 20.00 -4.30 23.23
CA PHE A 327 20.87 -3.60 24.16
C PHE A 327 20.24 -3.54 25.55
N SER A 328 21.03 -3.77 26.60
CA SER A 328 20.57 -3.85 27.99
C SER A 328 19.96 -2.56 28.55
N ASP A 329 20.25 -1.42 27.93
CA ASP A 329 19.85 -0.07 28.36
C ASP A 329 18.82 0.59 27.43
N VAL A 330 18.24 -0.17 26.49
CA VAL A 330 17.18 0.31 25.58
C VAL A 330 15.98 -0.63 25.69
N PRO A 331 15.05 -0.43 26.64
CA PRO A 331 13.84 -1.24 26.72
C PRO A 331 12.96 -1.02 25.49
N ASP A 332 12.06 -1.96 25.20
CA ASP A 332 11.07 -1.87 24.11
C ASP A 332 10.16 -0.63 24.22
N THR A 333 9.91 -0.16 25.45
CA THR A 333 9.18 1.08 25.73
C THR A 333 9.99 2.36 25.48
N HIS A 334 11.29 2.26 25.21
CA HIS A 334 12.12 3.44 24.94
C HIS A 334 11.72 4.07 23.61
N TRP A 335 11.53 5.38 23.56
CA TRP A 335 11.04 6.11 22.37
C TRP A 335 11.91 5.91 21.12
N ALA A 336 13.22 5.64 21.30
CA ALA A 336 14.15 5.36 20.21
C ALA A 336 14.28 3.87 19.84
N TYR A 337 13.60 2.94 20.53
CA TYR A 337 13.77 1.49 20.37
C TYR A 337 13.63 1.05 18.91
N ALA A 338 12.54 1.44 18.23
CA ALA A 338 12.28 1.06 16.84
C ALA A 338 13.38 1.57 15.89
N SER A 339 13.80 2.83 16.03
CA SER A 339 14.85 3.44 15.22
C SER A 339 16.22 2.77 15.42
N ILE A 340 16.55 2.45 16.67
CA ILE A 340 17.78 1.74 17.05
C ILE A 340 17.78 0.35 16.41
N ASN A 341 16.69 -0.40 16.54
CA ASN A 341 16.54 -1.73 15.94
C ASN A 341 16.67 -1.69 14.41
N GLN A 342 15.98 -0.74 13.76
CA GLN A 342 16.04 -0.56 12.32
C GLN A 342 17.47 -0.31 11.82
N LEU A 343 18.21 0.60 12.46
CA LEU A 343 19.55 0.94 12.00
C LEU A 343 20.61 -0.12 12.35
N CYS A 344 20.41 -0.89 13.43
CA CYS A 344 21.26 -2.03 13.75
C CYS A 344 21.08 -3.18 12.75
N GLN A 345 19.83 -3.48 12.36
CA GLN A 345 19.54 -4.48 11.32
C GLN A 345 20.14 -4.11 9.96
N LYS A 346 20.20 -2.80 9.66
CA LYS A 346 20.90 -2.28 8.47
C LYS A 346 22.43 -2.29 8.59
N GLY A 347 23.00 -2.66 9.74
CA GLY A 347 24.44 -2.60 10.01
C GLY A 347 25.01 -1.18 10.07
N ALA A 348 24.15 -0.17 10.24
CA ALA A 348 24.55 1.25 10.23
C ALA A 348 25.08 1.73 11.57
N VAL A 349 24.56 1.19 12.66
CA VAL A 349 24.98 1.49 14.04
C VAL A 349 25.08 0.19 14.82
N ASN A 350 25.96 0.15 15.82
CA ASN A 350 26.09 -0.95 16.77
C ASN A 350 26.16 -0.38 18.20
N GLY A 351 25.84 -1.24 19.17
CA GLY A 351 26.12 -0.98 20.58
C GLY A 351 27.57 -1.26 20.95
N TYR A 352 27.86 -1.09 22.24
CA TYR A 352 29.15 -1.28 22.84
C TYR A 352 29.36 -2.74 23.24
N LYS A 353 30.63 -3.12 23.48
CA LYS A 353 31.00 -4.49 23.87
C LYS A 353 30.37 -4.98 25.17
N ASP A 354 29.95 -4.05 26.02
CA ASP A 354 29.27 -4.32 27.29
C ASP A 354 27.77 -4.62 27.12
N GLY A 355 27.25 -4.61 25.88
CA GLY A 355 25.84 -4.86 25.59
C GLY A 355 24.96 -3.61 25.69
N SER A 356 25.53 -2.43 25.95
CA SER A 356 24.79 -1.16 25.99
C SER A 356 24.72 -0.48 24.61
N PHE A 357 23.71 0.37 24.39
CA PHE A 357 23.63 1.31 23.27
C PHE A 357 24.05 2.72 23.67
N ARG A 358 23.80 3.10 24.93
CA ARG A 358 23.99 4.44 25.52
C ARG A 358 23.16 5.50 24.80
N PRO A 359 21.81 5.39 24.82
CA PRO A 359 20.92 6.27 24.06
C PRO A 359 21.08 7.76 24.42
N ASP A 360 21.27 8.07 25.70
CA ASP A 360 21.37 9.45 26.19
C ASP A 360 22.80 10.02 26.14
N ALA A 361 23.79 9.22 25.74
CA ALA A 361 25.16 9.71 25.62
C ALA A 361 25.27 10.70 24.45
N PRO A 362 26.04 11.79 24.59
CA PRO A 362 26.28 12.71 23.48
C PRO A 362 27.06 12.00 22.37
N ILE A 363 26.78 12.35 21.13
CA ILE A 363 27.41 11.73 19.94
C ILE A 363 28.40 12.69 19.28
N THR A 364 29.51 12.14 18.78
CA THR A 364 30.49 12.90 18.01
C THR A 364 30.03 13.12 16.56
N ARG A 365 30.60 14.13 15.90
CA ARG A 365 30.39 14.39 14.46
C ARG A 365 30.78 13.19 13.59
N ALA A 366 31.88 12.51 13.90
CA ALA A 366 32.34 11.33 13.19
C ALA A 366 31.40 10.12 13.35
N GLU A 367 30.84 9.93 14.54
CA GLU A 367 29.85 8.87 14.77
C GLU A 367 28.55 9.16 14.02
N PHE A 368 28.02 10.38 14.14
CA PHE A 368 26.80 10.77 13.42
C PHE A 368 26.94 10.55 11.91
N ILE A 369 28.03 11.06 11.31
CA ILE A 369 28.22 10.95 9.85
C ILE A 369 28.43 9.51 9.40
N THR A 370 29.09 8.68 10.21
CA THR A 370 29.28 7.27 9.89
C THR A 370 27.95 6.52 9.88
N ILE A 371 27.08 6.77 10.88
CA ILE A 371 25.75 6.15 10.92
C ILE A 371 24.94 6.61 9.71
N LEU A 372 24.97 7.91 9.39
CA LEU A 372 24.24 8.49 8.27
C LEU A 372 24.66 7.87 6.91
N VAL A 373 25.97 7.81 6.65
CA VAL A 373 26.54 7.24 5.43
C VAL A 373 26.17 5.76 5.27
N LYS A 374 26.29 4.98 6.35
CA LYS A 374 25.94 3.56 6.32
C LYS A 374 24.45 3.32 6.18
N ALA A 375 23.62 4.07 6.90
CA ALA A 375 22.16 3.92 6.88
C ALA A 375 21.57 4.22 5.49
N LEU A 376 22.13 5.20 4.78
CA LEU A 376 21.72 5.59 3.43
C LEU A 376 22.55 4.93 2.32
N ASN A 377 23.50 4.07 2.68
CA ASN A 377 24.42 3.38 1.76
C ASN A 377 25.11 4.36 0.77
N LEU A 378 25.60 5.48 1.29
CA LEU A 378 26.20 6.54 0.48
C LEU A 378 27.60 6.13 -0.01
N LYS A 379 27.88 6.44 -1.28
CA LYS A 379 29.17 6.18 -1.93
C LYS A 379 29.87 7.49 -2.25
N ALA A 380 31.18 7.52 -2.07
CA ALA A 380 31.99 8.70 -2.37
C ALA A 380 31.94 9.04 -3.88
N ALA A 381 31.93 10.33 -4.20
CA ALA A 381 32.14 10.82 -5.56
C ALA A 381 33.64 10.78 -5.95
N ALA A 382 33.95 10.95 -7.23
CA ALA A 382 35.31 10.80 -7.79
C ALA A 382 36.36 11.77 -7.20
N THR A 383 35.93 12.86 -6.59
CA THR A 383 36.76 13.82 -5.86
C THR A 383 36.41 13.82 -4.38
N THR A 384 37.33 13.39 -3.53
CA THR A 384 37.17 13.42 -2.07
C THR A 384 37.85 14.66 -1.47
N PRO A 385 37.09 15.60 -0.88
CA PRO A 385 37.66 16.65 -0.05
C PRO A 385 38.40 16.02 1.14
N ASN A 386 39.63 16.45 1.40
CA ASN A 386 40.41 16.00 2.55
C ASN A 386 40.45 17.10 3.61
N PHE A 387 40.00 16.76 4.83
CA PHE A 387 40.17 17.62 6.00
C PHE A 387 41.52 17.34 6.66
N SER A 388 42.15 18.39 7.18
CA SER A 388 43.50 18.29 7.76
C SER A 388 43.58 17.38 8.99
N ASP A 389 42.46 17.18 9.68
CA ASP A 389 42.34 16.47 10.96
C ASP A 389 41.64 15.10 10.85
N THR A 390 41.39 14.60 9.63
CA THR A 390 40.75 13.28 9.42
C THR A 390 41.70 12.20 8.95
N ALA A 391 42.96 12.55 8.62
CA ALA A 391 43.95 11.59 8.16
C ALA A 391 44.24 10.52 9.25
N GLY A 392 44.04 9.25 8.90
CA GLY A 392 44.21 8.11 9.81
C GLY A 392 43.07 7.90 10.80
N HIS A 393 42.02 8.73 10.75
CA HIS A 393 40.86 8.60 11.63
C HIS A 393 39.93 7.47 11.14
N TRP A 394 39.34 6.69 12.05
CA TRP A 394 38.50 5.53 11.70
C TRP A 394 37.28 5.91 10.84
N ALA A 395 36.81 7.15 10.95
CA ALA A 395 35.68 7.68 10.17
C ALA A 395 36.11 8.40 8.87
N GLN A 396 37.40 8.43 8.53
CA GLN A 396 37.94 9.19 7.40
C GLN A 396 37.17 8.95 6.10
N GLU A 397 36.93 7.68 5.76
CA GLU A 397 36.24 7.31 4.51
C GLU A 397 34.79 7.78 4.49
N ASN A 398 34.06 7.63 5.60
CA ASN A 398 32.66 8.08 5.70
C ASN A 398 32.57 9.61 5.66
N ILE A 399 33.50 10.31 6.33
CA ILE A 399 33.58 11.77 6.28
C ILE A 399 33.87 12.24 4.86
N ALA A 400 34.82 11.61 4.16
CA ALA A 400 35.16 11.93 2.78
C ALA A 400 33.96 11.68 1.83
N ALA A 401 33.26 10.55 2.00
CA ALA A 401 32.07 10.23 1.21
C ALA A 401 30.97 11.29 1.39
N ALA A 402 30.61 11.60 2.64
CA ALA A 402 29.60 12.62 2.93
C ALA A 402 30.02 14.02 2.44
N SER A 403 31.30 14.37 2.54
CA SER A 403 31.79 15.66 2.07
C SER A 403 31.76 15.78 0.55
N SER A 404 32.12 14.71 -0.16
CA SER A 404 32.05 14.65 -1.62
C SER A 404 30.63 14.80 -2.18
N LEU A 405 29.61 14.49 -1.37
CA LEU A 405 28.19 14.65 -1.68
C LEU A 405 27.61 15.99 -1.20
N GLY A 406 28.43 16.88 -0.67
CA GLY A 406 27.99 18.18 -0.13
C GLY A 406 27.23 18.11 1.19
N ILE A 407 27.08 16.91 1.77
CA ILE A 407 26.37 16.65 3.03
C ILE A 407 27.16 17.20 4.22
N ALA A 408 28.48 16.96 4.21
CA ALA A 408 29.37 17.35 5.30
C ALA A 408 30.33 18.47 4.89
N GLY A 409 30.29 19.59 5.62
CA GLY A 409 31.25 20.68 5.52
C GLY A 409 32.26 20.69 6.67
N GLY A 410 33.43 21.26 6.41
CA GLY A 410 34.44 21.55 7.44
C GLY A 410 34.27 22.94 8.06
N TYR A 411 35.08 23.21 9.07
CA TYR A 411 35.20 24.51 9.69
C TYR A 411 36.14 25.41 8.89
N THR A 412 36.11 26.71 9.19
CA THR A 412 36.94 27.74 8.54
C THR A 412 38.44 27.55 8.76
N ASP A 413 38.83 26.74 9.75
CA ASP A 413 40.21 26.32 10.02
C ASP A 413 40.69 25.15 9.14
N GLY A 414 39.84 24.63 8.25
CA GLY A 414 40.16 23.52 7.35
C GLY A 414 40.08 22.13 8.01
N GLY A 415 39.55 22.04 9.24
CA GLY A 415 39.27 20.78 9.94
C GLY A 415 37.80 20.37 9.87
N PHE A 416 37.52 19.07 10.08
CA PHE A 416 36.18 18.53 10.26
C PHE A 416 35.76 18.41 11.72
N LYS A 417 36.73 18.34 12.64
CA LYS A 417 36.59 18.08 14.07
C LYS A 417 35.82 16.78 14.36
N PRO A 418 36.35 15.62 13.93
CA PRO A 418 35.64 14.34 13.99
C PRO A 418 35.19 13.96 15.40
N ASP A 419 36.02 14.21 16.41
CA ASP A 419 35.74 13.85 17.80
C ASP A 419 34.97 14.92 18.60
N ALA A 420 34.65 16.06 17.98
CA ALA A 420 33.81 17.07 18.61
C ALA A 420 32.36 16.57 18.67
N LEU A 421 31.67 16.90 19.77
CA LEU A 421 30.23 16.64 19.91
C LEU A 421 29.46 17.44 18.87
N ILE A 422 28.47 16.82 18.25
CA ILE A 422 27.65 17.49 17.24
C ILE A 422 26.50 18.25 17.90
N THR A 423 26.30 19.51 17.49
CA THR A 423 25.15 20.30 17.94
C THR A 423 23.90 19.95 17.14
N ARG A 424 22.71 20.21 17.70
CA ARG A 424 21.43 19.95 17.02
C ARG A 424 21.30 20.69 15.70
N GLU A 425 21.77 21.94 15.61
CA GLU A 425 21.72 22.70 14.35
C GLU A 425 22.69 22.14 13.28
N GLN A 426 23.85 21.63 13.68
CA GLN A 426 24.78 20.96 12.76
C GLN A 426 24.19 19.65 12.24
N MET A 427 23.53 18.90 13.12
CA MET A 427 22.83 17.67 12.77
C MET A 427 21.68 17.93 11.79
N ALA A 428 20.89 19.00 12.00
CA ALA A 428 19.84 19.42 11.08
C ALA A 428 20.38 19.70 9.68
N VAL A 429 21.45 20.50 9.58
CA VAL A 429 22.08 20.82 8.29
C VAL A 429 22.55 19.55 7.56
N MET A 430 23.20 18.62 8.26
CA MET A 430 23.65 17.37 7.63
C MET A 430 22.47 16.47 7.23
N ALA A 431 21.43 16.36 8.06
CA ALA A 431 20.27 15.53 7.79
C ALA A 431 19.46 16.02 6.59
N VAL A 432 19.18 17.34 6.52
CA VAL A 432 18.46 17.96 5.39
C VAL A 432 19.21 17.78 4.08
N LYS A 433 20.52 18.03 4.09
CA LYS A 433 21.37 17.81 2.92
C LYS A 433 21.40 16.34 2.48
N ALA A 434 21.47 15.40 3.42
CA ALA A 434 21.44 13.98 3.11
C ALA A 434 20.07 13.50 2.60
N ALA A 435 18.98 14.13 3.06
CA ALA A 435 17.63 13.88 2.58
C ALA A 435 17.38 14.46 1.18
N GLY A 436 18.20 15.43 0.74
CA GLY A 436 17.95 16.20 -0.48
C GLY A 436 16.74 17.13 -0.35
N VAL A 437 16.42 17.55 0.89
CA VAL A 437 15.33 18.50 1.16
C VAL A 437 15.83 19.91 0.90
N THR A 438 15.05 20.71 0.18
CA THR A 438 15.36 22.12 -0.08
C THR A 438 15.30 22.92 1.22
N THR A 439 16.28 23.80 1.43
CA THR A 439 16.27 24.68 2.60
C THR A 439 15.16 25.71 2.47
N GLY A 440 14.32 25.83 3.49
CA GLY A 440 13.25 26.83 3.52
C GLY A 440 13.77 28.25 3.76
N PHE A 441 12.90 29.23 3.53
CA PHE A 441 13.11 30.64 3.89
C PHE A 441 12.13 31.02 4.99
N GLY A 442 12.64 31.47 6.15
CA GLY A 442 11.81 31.89 7.27
C GLY A 442 12.40 31.52 8.62
N GLU A 443 11.58 31.70 9.65
CA GLU A 443 11.90 31.40 11.04
C GLU A 443 11.03 30.25 11.56
N THR A 444 11.56 29.47 12.48
CA THR A 444 10.77 28.46 13.21
C THR A 444 9.96 29.11 14.32
N ALA A 445 8.88 28.44 14.75
CA ALA A 445 8.04 28.91 15.86
C ALA A 445 8.62 28.62 17.27
N PHE A 446 9.86 28.14 17.36
CA PHE A 446 10.49 27.80 18.63
C PHE A 446 10.84 29.05 19.45
N ALA A 447 10.74 28.92 20.77
CA ALA A 447 11.00 30.02 21.69
C ALA A 447 12.46 30.52 21.66
N ASP A 448 13.39 29.66 21.21
CA ASP A 448 14.82 29.92 21.09
C ASP A 448 15.29 30.01 19.62
N ASN A 449 14.39 30.40 18.70
CA ASN A 449 14.71 30.58 17.28
C ASN A 449 15.87 31.58 17.05
N ASP A 450 15.98 32.60 17.91
CA ASP A 450 17.04 33.61 17.89
C ASP A 450 18.44 33.04 18.22
N GLN A 451 18.50 31.84 18.82
CA GLN A 451 19.76 31.12 19.10
C GLN A 451 20.22 30.23 17.94
N ILE A 452 19.38 30.06 16.91
CA ILE A 452 19.75 29.30 15.71
C ILE A 452 20.71 30.15 14.89
N SER A 453 21.89 29.60 14.62
CA SER A 453 22.86 30.30 13.80
C SER A 453 22.28 30.62 12.41
N PHE A 454 22.55 31.82 11.89
CA PHE A 454 22.04 32.26 10.58
C PHE A 454 22.28 31.23 9.45
N TRP A 455 23.45 30.58 9.44
CA TRP A 455 23.80 29.55 8.45
C TRP A 455 22.99 28.25 8.57
N ALA A 456 22.33 28.02 9.70
CA ALA A 456 21.55 26.82 9.97
C ALA A 456 20.03 27.05 9.89
N GLN A 457 19.55 28.30 9.94
CA GLN A 457 18.12 28.64 10.01
C GLN A 457 17.27 27.93 8.95
N GLY A 458 17.65 28.03 7.67
CA GLY A 458 16.89 27.41 6.59
C GLY A 458 16.88 25.87 6.64
N SER A 459 17.95 25.25 7.15
CA SER A 459 17.97 23.80 7.35
C SER A 459 17.23 23.36 8.60
N VAL A 460 17.24 24.14 9.68
CA VAL A 460 16.45 23.83 10.87
C VAL A 460 14.96 23.91 10.55
N LEU A 461 14.53 24.96 9.83
CA LEU A 461 13.16 25.08 9.33
C LEU A 461 12.77 23.88 8.46
N ALA A 462 13.57 23.57 7.43
CA ALA A 462 13.31 22.45 6.54
C ALA A 462 13.29 21.09 7.27
N ALA A 463 14.16 20.89 8.27
CA ALA A 463 14.17 19.67 9.07
C ALA A 463 12.89 19.50 9.89
N VAL A 464 12.32 20.61 10.36
CA VAL A 464 11.09 20.61 11.17
C VAL A 464 9.86 20.41 10.29
N ASP A 465 9.78 21.13 9.18
CA ASP A 465 8.67 21.02 8.23
C ASP A 465 8.59 19.61 7.59
N ALA A 466 9.74 18.98 7.35
CA ALA A 466 9.82 17.62 6.83
C ALA A 466 9.65 16.53 7.92
N ASP A 467 9.34 16.88 9.17
CA ASP A 467 9.30 16.00 10.35
C ASP A 467 10.59 15.19 10.57
N ILE A 468 11.72 15.63 10.01
CA ILE A 468 13.04 15.00 10.21
C ILE A 468 13.52 15.27 11.64
N MET A 469 13.30 16.48 12.15
CA MET A 469 13.63 16.89 13.51
C MET A 469 12.44 17.56 14.17
N THR A 470 12.26 17.31 15.47
CA THR A 470 11.23 17.96 16.28
C THR A 470 11.87 18.72 17.44
N GLY A 471 11.16 19.73 17.94
CA GLY A 471 11.53 20.45 19.16
C GLY A 471 11.22 19.65 20.43
N TYR A 472 11.59 20.22 21.56
CA TYR A 472 11.31 19.67 22.89
C TYR A 472 9.92 20.08 23.38
N PRO A 473 9.34 19.36 24.37
CA PRO A 473 8.02 19.69 24.94
C PRO A 473 7.88 21.09 25.52
N ASP A 474 9.00 21.76 25.83
CA ASP A 474 9.07 23.14 26.32
C ASP A 474 9.07 24.20 25.19
N ASN A 475 8.76 23.79 23.95
CA ASN A 475 8.77 24.61 22.75
C ASN A 475 10.16 25.18 22.38
N THR A 476 11.24 24.49 22.74
CA THR A 476 12.62 24.85 22.35
C THR A 476 13.19 23.89 21.30
N PHE A 477 14.12 24.37 20.48
CA PHE A 477 14.91 23.53 19.57
C PHE A 477 16.27 23.15 20.13
N ARG A 478 16.85 24.00 20.98
CA ARG A 478 18.18 23.91 21.60
C ARG A 478 19.30 23.79 20.54
N PRO A 479 19.44 24.77 19.61
CA PRO A 479 20.31 24.66 18.44
C PRO A 479 21.79 24.40 18.77
N GLN A 480 22.30 25.05 19.82
CA GLN A 480 23.68 24.90 20.29
C GLN A 480 23.87 23.69 21.23
N GLY A 481 22.79 23.02 21.63
CA GLY A 481 22.85 21.85 22.49
C GLY A 481 23.45 20.65 21.77
N ASN A 482 24.26 19.85 22.48
CA ASN A 482 24.82 18.61 21.93
C ASN A 482 23.72 17.57 21.75
N ALA A 483 23.71 16.90 20.61
CA ALA A 483 22.76 15.84 20.31
C ALA A 483 23.15 14.53 21.02
N THR A 484 22.13 13.78 21.45
CA THR A 484 22.30 12.43 21.98
C THR A 484 22.37 11.40 20.87
N ARG A 485 22.92 10.22 21.19
CA ARG A 485 23.00 9.09 20.27
C ARG A 485 21.62 8.60 19.82
N ALA A 486 20.62 8.64 20.72
CA ALA A 486 19.23 8.30 20.42
C ALA A 486 18.57 9.29 19.46
N GLU A 487 18.81 10.59 19.63
CA GLU A 487 18.30 11.61 18.70
C GLU A 487 18.89 11.43 17.31
N ALA A 488 20.20 11.20 17.22
CA ALA A 488 20.89 10.95 15.97
C ALA A 488 20.29 9.77 15.18
N VAL A 489 20.06 8.62 15.84
CA VAL A 489 19.48 7.46 15.15
C VAL A 489 18.02 7.66 14.78
N CYS A 490 17.24 8.35 15.60
CA CYS A 490 15.85 8.65 15.25
C CYS A 490 15.76 9.57 14.03
N ILE A 491 16.59 10.60 13.96
CA ILE A 491 16.66 11.51 12.81
C ILE A 491 17.06 10.73 11.55
N ILE A 492 18.12 9.91 11.64
CA ILE A 492 18.61 9.11 10.50
C ILE A 492 17.57 8.07 10.05
N ALA A 493 16.85 7.45 10.97
CA ALA A 493 15.82 6.45 10.66
C ALA A 493 14.62 7.05 9.92
N LYS A 494 14.31 8.33 10.14
CA LYS A 494 13.27 9.09 9.44
C LYS A 494 13.68 9.50 8.02
N LEU A 495 14.96 9.49 7.68
CA LEU A 495 15.43 9.91 6.36
C LEU A 495 14.98 8.91 5.29
N LYS A 496 14.09 9.36 4.41
CA LYS A 496 13.81 8.71 3.13
C LYS A 496 14.63 9.45 2.08
N ARG A 497 15.60 8.79 1.45
CA ARG A 497 16.30 9.38 0.32
C ARG A 497 15.28 9.53 -0.82
N SER A 498 14.94 10.76 -1.19
CA SER A 498 14.21 11.05 -2.42
C SER A 498 14.98 10.40 -3.57
N GLN A 499 14.39 9.43 -4.27
CA GLN A 499 15.08 8.66 -5.31
C GLN A 499 15.44 9.47 -6.58
N ASN A 500 15.30 10.79 -6.57
CA ASN A 500 15.45 11.65 -7.76
C ASN A 500 16.44 12.81 -7.59
N LEU A 501 17.69 12.55 -7.17
CA LEU A 501 18.82 13.48 -7.35
C LEU A 501 20.10 12.64 -7.54
N TYR A 502 20.80 12.52 -8.67
CA TYR A 502 20.80 13.03 -10.07
C TYR A 502 21.34 11.85 -10.96
N PRO A 503 21.29 11.91 -12.32
CA PRO A 503 22.05 11.02 -13.20
C PRO A 503 23.58 11.09 -12.99
#